data_AF-A0A653DJI7-F1
#
_entry.id   AF-A0A653DJI7-F1
#
_cell.length_a   1.000
_cell.length_b   1.000
_cell.length_c   1.000
_cell.angle_alpha   90.00
_cell.angle_beta   90.00
_cell.angle_gamma   90.00
#
_symmetry.space_group_name_H-M   'P 1'
#
loop_
_entity.id
_entity.type
_entity.pdbx_description
1 polymer ?
#
loop_
_entity_poly.entity_id
_entity_poly.type
_entity_poly.pdbx_seq_one_letter_code
_entity_poly.pdbx_strand_id
1 'polypeptide(L)'
;MRYLLGSTLICATLTIMALMKADGAKAYDSGVSDDDIKIILREHNKIRRQIECGNFPGLPKGKNFKQLKYDKNLAAEAQKIANTHRFKHVRVHDRKYMIWYQK
;
A
#
# COMPACT_ATOMS: atom_id res chain seq x y z
N MET A 1 -33.44 -35.02 25.17
CA MET A 1 -32.04 -35.21 24.69
C MET A 1 -31.89 -34.99 23.17
N ARG A 2 -32.51 -33.96 22.56
CA ARG A 2 -32.39 -33.69 21.10
C ARG A 2 -31.78 -32.31 20.77
N TYR A 3 -31.65 -31.43 21.77
CA TYR A 3 -31.17 -30.05 21.59
C TYR A 3 -29.67 -29.85 21.85
N LEU A 4 -29.01 -30.81 22.50
CA LEU A 4 -27.56 -30.76 22.79
C LEU A 4 -26.69 -31.15 21.59
N LEU A 5 -27.21 -31.94 20.63
CA LEU A 5 -26.50 -32.23 19.37
C LEU A 5 -26.60 -31.09 18.36
N GLY A 6 -27.66 -30.27 18.40
CA GLY A 6 -27.83 -29.15 17.47
C GLY A 6 -26.94 -27.94 17.81
N SER A 7 -26.73 -27.67 19.09
CA SER A 7 -25.92 -26.52 19.55
C SER A 7 -24.42 -26.72 19.31
N THR A 8 -23.91 -27.95 19.40
CA THR A 8 -22.51 -28.27 19.10
C THR A 8 -22.22 -28.17 17.60
N LEU A 9 -23.17 -28.58 16.75
CA LEU A 9 -23.09 -28.44 15.28
C LEU A 9 -23.07 -26.97 14.84
N ILE A 10 -23.91 -26.12 15.45
CA ILE A 10 -23.95 -24.67 15.17
C ILE A 10 -22.65 -23.98 15.66
N CYS A 11 -22.14 -24.38 16.82
CA CYS A 11 -20.89 -23.82 17.37
C CYS A 11 -19.66 -24.23 16.53
N ALA A 12 -19.64 -25.47 16.04
CA ALA A 12 -18.58 -25.96 15.16
C ALA A 12 -18.58 -25.25 13.79
N THR A 13 -19.74 -24.91 13.21
CA THR A 13 -19.79 -24.19 11.93
C THR A 13 -19.42 -22.70 12.07
N LEU A 14 -19.82 -22.05 13.18
CA LEU A 14 -19.43 -20.67 13.48
C LEU A 14 -17.92 -20.51 13.69
N THR A 15 -17.27 -21.49 14.32
CA THR A 15 -15.81 -21.48 14.51
C THR A 15 -15.03 -21.76 13.23
N ILE A 16 -15.56 -22.57 12.31
CA ILE A 16 -14.95 -22.82 10.99
C ILE A 16 -14.96 -21.57 10.10
N MET A 17 -16.03 -20.75 10.13
CA MET A 17 -16.07 -19.48 9.38
C MET A 17 -15.03 -18.46 9.89
N ALA A 18 -14.75 -18.42 11.19
CA ALA A 18 -13.73 -17.54 11.76
C ALA A 18 -12.28 -17.96 11.42
N LEU A 19 -12.08 -19.20 10.96
CA LEU A 19 -10.78 -19.75 10.53
C LEU A 19 -10.55 -19.62 9.02
N MET A 20 -11.54 -19.16 8.25
CA MET A 20 -11.33 -18.80 6.85
C MET A 20 -10.48 -17.53 6.78
N LYS A 21 -9.16 -17.70 6.70
CA LYS A 21 -8.28 -16.66 6.19
C LYS A 21 -8.77 -16.28 4.79
N ALA A 22 -8.88 -14.98 4.53
CA ALA A 22 -9.05 -14.46 3.19
C ALA A 22 -7.77 -14.70 2.38
N ASP A 23 -7.48 -15.96 2.07
CA ASP A 23 -6.39 -16.35 1.19
C ASP A 23 -6.89 -16.22 -0.26
N GLY A 24 -6.37 -15.21 -0.97
CA GLY A 24 -6.36 -15.23 -2.43
C GLY A 24 -7.48 -14.47 -3.15
N ALA A 25 -7.72 -13.20 -2.80
CA ALA A 25 -8.31 -12.30 -3.78
C ALA A 25 -7.37 -12.23 -5.00
N LYS A 26 -7.79 -12.79 -6.14
CA LYS A 26 -7.05 -12.65 -7.40
C LYS A 26 -7.12 -11.19 -7.83
N ALA A 27 -5.98 -10.57 -8.13
CA ALA A 27 -5.97 -9.27 -8.77
C ALA A 27 -6.75 -9.34 -10.09
N TYR A 28 -7.70 -8.42 -10.26
CA TYR A 28 -8.45 -8.27 -11.50
C TYR A 28 -7.56 -7.68 -12.62
N ASP A 29 -6.64 -6.80 -12.24
CA ASP A 29 -5.65 -6.18 -13.11
C ASP A 29 -4.35 -5.94 -12.32
N SER A 30 -3.23 -5.81 -13.01
CA SER A 30 -1.91 -5.65 -12.39
C SER A 30 -1.00 -4.73 -13.20
N GLY A 31 -0.14 -4.00 -12.50
CA GLY A 31 0.74 -3.00 -13.12
C GLY A 31 0.15 -1.60 -13.03
N VAL A 32 0.87 -0.66 -13.64
CA VAL A 32 0.50 0.74 -13.71
C VAL A 32 0.74 1.19 -15.15
N SER A 33 -0.28 1.74 -15.81
CA SER A 33 -0.17 2.21 -17.19
C SER A 33 0.73 3.45 -17.30
N ASP A 34 1.23 3.75 -18.51
CA ASP A 34 2.05 4.94 -18.74
C ASP A 34 1.28 6.25 -18.42
N ASP A 35 -0.03 6.27 -18.62
CA ASP A 35 -0.87 7.41 -18.29
C ASP A 35 -1.09 7.54 -16.78
N ASP A 36 -1.28 6.42 -16.07
CA ASP A 36 -1.33 6.41 -14.61
C ASP A 36 0.00 6.87 -14.00
N ILE A 37 1.13 6.46 -14.57
CA ILE A 37 2.46 6.93 -14.15
C ILE A 37 2.54 8.46 -14.23
N LYS A 38 2.06 9.07 -15.33
CA LYS A 38 2.03 10.54 -15.48
C LYS A 38 1.13 11.19 -14.44
N ILE A 39 -0.03 10.62 -14.17
CA ILE A 39 -0.98 11.12 -13.16
C ILE A 39 -0.35 11.07 -11.76
N ILE A 40 0.18 9.92 -11.37
CA ILE A 40 0.84 9.72 -10.07
C ILE A 40 1.97 10.73 -9.90
N LEU A 41 2.87 10.84 -10.87
CA LEU A 41 4.02 11.74 -10.79
C LEU A 41 3.60 13.22 -10.72
N ARG A 42 2.61 13.62 -11.54
CA ARG A 42 2.06 14.98 -11.57
C ARG A 42 1.45 15.36 -10.24
N GLU A 43 0.57 14.54 -9.67
CA GLU A 43 -0.12 14.87 -8.42
C GLU A 43 0.85 14.91 -7.23
N HIS A 44 1.82 14.00 -7.15
CA HIS A 44 2.88 14.08 -6.13
C HIS A 44 3.65 15.40 -6.22
N ASN A 45 4.09 15.78 -7.41
CA ASN A 45 4.85 17.02 -7.60
C ASN A 45 4.01 18.28 -7.39
N LYS A 46 2.72 18.26 -7.74
CA LYS A 46 1.77 19.33 -7.46
C LYS A 46 1.62 19.57 -5.96
N ILE A 47 1.39 18.51 -5.18
CA ILE A 47 1.26 18.61 -3.71
C ILE A 47 2.58 19.11 -3.10
N ARG A 48 3.72 18.56 -3.52
CA ARG A 48 5.05 19.03 -3.07
C ARG A 48 5.25 20.52 -3.33
N ARG A 49 4.82 21.01 -4.50
CA ARG A 49 4.85 22.43 -4.83
C ARG A 49 3.90 23.28 -3.99
N GLN A 50 2.70 22.78 -3.70
CA GLN A 50 1.76 23.47 -2.80
C GLN A 50 2.35 23.62 -1.39
N ILE A 51 2.99 22.58 -0.87
CA ILE A 51 3.67 22.62 0.44
C ILE A 51 4.84 23.61 0.41
N GLU A 52 5.66 23.60 -0.64
CA GLU A 52 6.76 24.55 -0.81
C GLU A 52 6.30 26.02 -0.86
N CYS A 53 5.13 26.27 -1.45
CA CYS A 53 4.54 27.61 -1.49
C CYS A 53 3.85 28.00 -0.17
N GLY A 54 3.56 27.04 0.72
CA GLY A 54 2.76 27.26 1.93
C GLY A 54 1.25 27.30 1.66
N ASN A 55 0.81 26.76 0.52
CA ASN A 55 -0.59 26.76 0.08
C ASN A 55 -1.31 25.44 0.39
N PHE A 56 -0.63 24.46 0.98
CA PHE A 56 -1.23 23.18 1.33
C PHE A 56 -1.87 23.24 2.73
N PRO A 57 -3.18 22.96 2.88
CA PRO A 57 -3.86 23.06 4.17
C PRO A 57 -3.24 22.18 5.24
N GLY A 58 -3.05 22.72 6.44
CA GLY A 58 -2.56 21.97 7.60
C GLY A 58 -1.05 21.68 7.62
N LEU A 59 -0.29 22.12 6.61
CA LEU A 59 1.18 22.00 6.60
C LEU A 59 1.84 23.37 6.46
N PRO A 60 2.91 23.65 7.24
CA PRO A 60 3.66 24.89 7.09
C PRO A 60 4.41 24.93 5.76
N LYS A 61 4.80 26.14 5.35
CA LYS A 61 5.64 26.34 4.17
C LYS A 61 6.95 25.56 4.30
N GLY A 62 7.18 24.63 3.38
CA GLY A 62 8.41 23.85 3.30
C GLY A 62 9.50 24.53 2.45
N LYS A 63 10.74 24.06 2.59
CA LYS A 63 11.88 24.47 1.73
C LYS A 63 12.54 23.24 1.11
N ASN A 64 13.26 23.43 0.00
CA ASN A 64 14.05 22.40 -0.69
C ASN A 64 13.26 21.21 -1.26
N PHE A 65 12.04 21.45 -1.77
CA PHE A 65 11.22 20.40 -2.39
C PHE A 65 11.65 20.14 -3.84
N LYS A 66 12.60 19.22 -4.03
CA LYS A 66 12.95 18.73 -5.37
C LYS A 66 11.77 17.99 -6.00
N GLN A 67 11.56 18.15 -7.31
CA GLN A 67 10.59 17.35 -8.05
C GLN A 67 11.02 15.88 -8.07
N LEU A 68 10.05 15.00 -7.85
CA LEU A 68 10.22 13.57 -8.04
C LEU A 68 10.31 13.28 -9.54
N LYS A 69 11.08 12.24 -9.85
CA LYS A 69 11.14 11.61 -11.17
C LYS A 69 10.71 10.17 -11.02
N TYR A 70 10.06 9.64 -12.05
CA TYR A 70 9.75 8.21 -12.08
C TYR A 70 11.04 7.40 -12.17
N ASP A 71 11.15 6.39 -11.31
CA ASP A 71 12.29 5.47 -11.31
C ASP A 71 11.79 4.05 -11.55
N LYS A 72 12.22 3.47 -12.68
CA LYS A 72 11.77 2.15 -13.12
C LYS A 72 12.17 1.04 -12.15
N ASN A 73 13.31 1.15 -11.48
CA ASN A 73 13.78 0.13 -10.54
C ASN A 73 12.93 0.17 -9.26
N LEU A 74 12.66 1.37 -8.74
CA LEU A 74 11.77 1.53 -7.59
C LEU A 74 10.35 1.04 -7.89
N ALA A 75 9.83 1.33 -9.09
CA ALA A 75 8.52 0.87 -9.52
C ALA A 75 8.46 -0.66 -9.65
N ALA A 76 9.51 -1.31 -10.17
CA ALA A 76 9.58 -2.76 -10.28
C ALA A 76 9.54 -3.43 -8.90
N GLU A 77 10.29 -2.91 -7.91
CA GLU A 77 10.24 -3.42 -6.53
C GLU A 77 8.87 -3.17 -5.88
N ALA A 78 8.27 -1.99 -6.09
CA ALA A 78 6.92 -1.69 -5.63
C ALA A 78 5.88 -2.68 -6.20
N GLN A 79 6.01 -3.05 -7.48
CA GLN A 79 5.11 -4.02 -8.11
C GLN A 79 5.25 -5.42 -7.51
N LYS A 80 6.48 -5.88 -7.23
CA LYS A 80 6.71 -7.17 -6.54
C LYS A 80 5.97 -7.22 -5.20
N ILE A 81 5.96 -6.11 -4.47
CA ILE A 81 5.25 -6.00 -3.19
C ILE A 81 3.74 -6.01 -3.40
N ALA A 82 3.24 -5.23 -4.36
CA ALA A 82 1.82 -5.17 -4.71
C ALA A 82 1.26 -6.55 -5.09
N ASN A 83 2.04 -7.34 -5.85
CA ASN A 83 1.67 -8.70 -6.27
C ASN A 83 1.53 -9.69 -5.09
N THR A 84 1.97 -9.33 -3.88
CA THR A 84 1.71 -10.16 -2.69
C THR A 84 0.29 -10.02 -2.16
N HIS A 85 -0.44 -8.99 -2.58
CA HIS A 85 -1.78 -8.63 -2.09
C HIS A 85 -1.84 -8.46 -0.55
N ARG A 86 -0.71 -8.18 0.08
CA ARG A 86 -0.63 -7.93 1.52
C ARG A 86 -0.42 -6.45 1.76
N PHE A 87 -1.39 -5.81 2.39
CA PHE A 87 -1.27 -4.42 2.83
C PHE A 87 -0.34 -4.32 4.05
N LYS A 88 0.98 -4.37 3.79
CA LYS A 88 2.03 -4.26 4.79
C LYS A 88 3.28 -3.64 4.19
N HIS A 89 4.04 -2.90 5.00
CA HIS A 89 5.37 -2.48 4.61
C HIS A 89 6.31 -3.70 4.52
N VAL A 90 7.23 -3.65 3.56
CA VAL A 90 8.36 -4.56 3.48
C VAL A 90 9.66 -3.78 3.59
N ARG A 91 10.69 -4.40 4.15
CA ARG A 91 12.03 -3.85 4.11
C ARG A 91 12.59 -4.06 2.70
N VAL A 92 13.00 -2.98 2.06
CA VAL A 92 13.72 -3.02 0.78
C VAL A 92 15.18 -2.71 1.05
N HIS A 93 16.06 -3.65 0.76
CA HIS A 93 17.50 -3.45 0.84
C HIS A 93 18.03 -2.90 -0.49
N ASP A 94 17.80 -1.61 -0.74
CA ASP A 94 18.41 -0.90 -1.85
C ASP A 94 19.48 0.06 -1.33
N ARG A 95 20.71 -0.04 -1.85
CA ARG A 95 21.81 0.88 -1.54
C ARG A 95 21.51 2.31 -1.99
N LYS A 96 20.69 2.49 -3.03
CA LYS A 96 20.28 3.80 -3.58
C LYS A 96 19.23 4.50 -2.74
N TYR A 97 18.36 3.74 -2.06
CA TYR A 97 17.26 4.26 -1.23
C TYR A 97 17.40 3.88 0.24
N MET A 98 18.64 3.68 0.73
CA MET A 98 18.87 3.60 2.18
C MET A 98 18.29 4.85 2.83
N ILE A 99 17.10 4.69 3.41
CA ILE A 99 16.49 5.63 4.32
C ILE A 99 17.46 5.73 5.48
N TRP A 100 18.14 6.87 5.56
CA TRP A 100 18.94 7.25 6.72
C TRP A 100 18.06 7.07 7.94
N TYR A 101 18.45 6.16 8.82
CA TYR A 101 17.94 6.08 10.19
C TYR A 101 18.01 7.49 10.77
N GLN A 102 16.85 8.12 11.02
CA GLN A 102 16.82 9.23 11.96
C GLN A 102 17.10 8.63 13.34
N LYS A 103 18.26 8.98 13.89
CA LYS A 103 18.64 8.80 15.29
C LYS A 103 17.63 9.49 16.20
#